data_AF-A0A3L6EP44-F1
#
_entry.id   AF-A0A3L6EP44-F1
#
_cell.length_a   1.000
_cell.length_b   1.000
_cell.length_c   1.000
_cell.angle_alpha   90.00
_cell.angle_beta   90.00
_cell.angle_gamma   90.00
#
_symmetry.space_group_name_H-M   'P 1'
#
loop_
_entity.id
_entity.type
_entity.pdbx_description
1 polymer ?
#
loop_
_entity_poly.entity_id
_entity_poly.type
_entity_poly.pdbx_seq_one_letter_code
_entity_poly.pdbx_strand_id
1 'polypeptide(L)'
;MAGRGGVVANRWDGVVPGDCAPSPAVLRLSPDLRWEEAREPLHAGIDAANHAVGVGPGMAFANALLRSGRAGGAVVGLVPCAVGGTRMAEWGRGTELYAEMLRRARVAVETGGRIGALLWYQGESDTVRWSDATEYGRRMGMLVRDLRADLGIPHLLVIQVTKIP
;
A
#
# COMPACT_ATOMS: atom_id res chain seq x y z
N MET A 1 2.97 1.45 -4.03
CA MET A 1 2.84 2.61 -4.93
C MET A 1 1.72 3.49 -4.39
N ALA A 2 1.98 4.77 -4.16
CA ALA A 2 0.99 5.71 -3.60
C ALA A 2 -0.18 6.03 -4.54
N GLY A 3 -0.04 5.74 -5.84
CA GLY A 3 -1.01 6.07 -6.87
C GLY A 3 -0.71 7.43 -7.50
N ARG A 4 -0.57 7.45 -8.83
CA ARG A 4 -0.29 8.65 -9.63
C ARG A 4 -1.18 8.73 -10.88
N GLY A 5 -2.21 7.87 -10.99
CA GLY A 5 -3.14 7.91 -12.12
C GLY A 5 -3.90 9.24 -12.16
N GLY A 6 -3.94 9.88 -13.33
CA GLY A 6 -4.56 11.20 -13.50
C GLY A 6 -3.76 12.37 -12.94
N VAL A 7 -2.52 12.16 -12.47
CA VAL A 7 -1.66 13.24 -11.98
C VAL A 7 -0.81 13.79 -13.12
N VAL A 8 -0.99 15.08 -13.43
CA VAL A 8 -0.19 15.83 -14.41
C VAL A 8 0.27 17.13 -13.76
N ALA A 9 1.56 17.47 -13.92
CA ALA A 9 2.14 18.71 -13.36
C ALA A 9 1.83 18.91 -11.86
N ASN A 10 1.93 17.84 -11.07
CA ASN A 10 1.64 17.83 -9.64
C ASN A 10 0.18 18.18 -9.27
N ARG A 11 -0.77 17.89 -10.17
CA ARG A 11 -2.21 18.06 -9.92
C ARG A 11 -2.96 16.83 -10.41
N TRP A 12 -3.82 16.29 -9.56
CA TRP A 12 -4.75 15.23 -9.96
C TRP A 12 -5.95 15.82 -10.71
N ASP A 13 -6.35 15.18 -11.79
CA ASP A 13 -7.48 15.58 -12.64
C ASP A 13 -8.87 15.32 -12.00
N GLY A 14 -8.91 14.55 -10.91
CA GLY A 14 -10.14 14.18 -10.20
C GLY A 14 -10.94 13.06 -10.89
N VAL A 15 -10.41 12.46 -11.95
CA VAL A 15 -11.10 11.40 -12.69
C VAL A 15 -10.91 10.06 -11.95
N VAL A 16 -12.03 9.45 -11.58
CA VAL A 16 -12.07 8.14 -10.93
C VAL A 16 -12.70 7.12 -11.89
N PRO A 17 -11.96 6.09 -12.34
CA PRO A 17 -12.51 5.02 -13.17
C PRO A 17 -13.65 4.27 -12.45
N GLY A 18 -14.60 3.71 -13.20
CA GLY A 18 -15.75 3.00 -12.64
C GLY A 18 -15.37 1.82 -11.72
N ASP A 19 -14.29 1.11 -12.04
CA ASP A 19 -13.76 0.04 -11.18
C ASP A 19 -13.23 0.52 -9.82
N CYS A 20 -12.96 1.82 -9.69
CA CYS A 20 -12.50 2.47 -8.46
C CYS A 20 -13.62 3.19 -7.70
N ALA A 21 -14.88 2.99 -8.10
CA ALA A 21 -16.02 3.61 -7.44
C ALA A 21 -16.05 3.26 -5.93
N PRO A 22 -16.42 4.22 -5.06
CA PRO A 22 -16.50 3.98 -3.63
C PRO A 22 -17.66 3.04 -3.30
N SER A 23 -17.53 2.34 -2.17
CA SER A 23 -18.51 1.38 -1.68
C SER A 23 -18.50 1.39 -0.15
N PRO A 24 -19.67 1.32 0.52
CA PRO A 24 -19.74 1.17 1.98
C PRO A 24 -19.03 -0.09 2.50
N ALA A 25 -18.80 -1.09 1.64
CA ALA A 25 -18.07 -2.31 1.96
C ALA A 25 -16.54 -2.19 1.78
N VAL A 26 -16.02 -1.03 1.38
CA VAL A 26 -14.57 -0.78 1.28
C VAL A 26 -14.20 0.38 2.19
N LEU A 27 -13.35 0.10 3.17
CA LEU A 27 -12.88 1.09 4.15
C LEU A 27 -11.41 1.40 3.94
N ARG A 28 -11.00 2.60 4.29
CA ARG A 28 -9.61 3.04 4.34
C ARG A 28 -9.24 3.42 5.76
N LEU A 29 -8.05 3.04 6.21
CA LEU A 29 -7.47 3.60 7.43
C LEU A 29 -6.88 4.98 7.12
N SER A 30 -7.41 6.04 7.72
CA SER A 30 -6.98 7.42 7.48
C SER A 30 -5.58 7.71 8.06
N PRO A 31 -4.97 8.88 7.78
CA PRO A 31 -3.75 9.33 8.47
C PRO A 31 -3.92 9.38 10.00
N ASP A 32 -5.10 9.78 10.47
CA ASP A 32 -5.47 9.86 11.88
C ASP A 32 -5.83 8.49 12.51
N LEU A 33 -5.54 7.39 11.81
CA LEU A 33 -5.83 6.03 12.25
C LEU A 33 -7.31 5.73 12.49
N ARG A 34 -8.20 6.35 11.72
CA ARG A 34 -9.65 6.09 11.78
C ARG A 34 -10.11 5.40 10.51
N TRP A 35 -11.03 4.46 10.65
CA TRP A 35 -11.70 3.87 9.49
C TRP A 35 -12.70 4.84 8.90
N GLU A 36 -12.62 5.01 7.58
CA GLU A 36 -13.53 5.83 6.78
C GLU A 36 -13.88 5.11 5.48
N GLU A 37 -14.94 5.54 4.79
CA GLU A 37 -15.26 5.01 3.46
C GLU A 37 -14.10 5.29 2.49
N ALA A 38 -13.63 4.26 1.80
CA ALA A 38 -12.49 4.39 0.91
C ALA A 38 -12.84 5.15 -0.37
N ARG A 39 -12.03 6.17 -0.69
CA ARG A 39 -12.13 7.00 -1.90
C ARG A 39 -10.74 7.24 -2.46
N GLU A 40 -10.59 7.29 -3.77
CA GLU A 40 -9.34 7.78 -4.38
C GLU A 40 -9.19 9.29 -4.14
N PRO A 41 -7.97 9.80 -3.93
CA PRO A 41 -6.70 9.07 -3.85
C PRO A 41 -6.47 8.42 -2.48
N LEU A 42 -6.23 7.11 -2.44
CA LEU A 42 -6.10 6.37 -1.18
C LEU A 42 -4.92 6.82 -0.30
N HIS A 43 -3.87 7.39 -0.88
CA HIS A 43 -2.69 7.84 -0.13
C HIS A 43 -2.72 9.34 0.21
N ALA A 44 -3.86 10.01 0.03
CA ALA A 44 -4.03 11.38 0.48
C ALA A 44 -3.79 11.49 2.00
N GLY A 45 -2.89 12.40 2.38
CA GLY A 45 -2.42 12.61 3.76
C GLY A 45 -1.44 11.55 4.28
N ILE A 46 -1.05 10.56 3.48
CA ILE A 46 -0.04 9.55 3.82
C ILE A 46 1.26 9.82 3.06
N ASP A 47 1.17 10.01 1.75
CA ASP A 47 2.29 10.37 0.89
C ASP A 47 2.47 11.90 0.90
N ALA A 48 2.89 12.42 2.06
CA ALA A 48 2.88 13.85 2.36
C ALA A 48 4.05 14.64 1.73
N ALA A 49 5.00 13.97 1.08
CA ALA A 49 6.18 14.61 0.50
C ALA A 49 5.83 15.28 -0.84
N ASN A 50 5.17 16.45 -0.81
CA ASN A 50 4.99 17.43 -1.91
C ASN A 50 4.49 16.94 -3.28
N HIS A 51 4.02 15.70 -3.39
CA HIS A 51 3.60 15.10 -4.65
C HIS A 51 2.10 14.84 -4.62
N ALA A 52 1.38 15.31 -5.63
CA ALA A 52 -0.02 14.98 -5.81
C ALA A 52 -0.17 13.46 -5.91
N VAL A 53 -1.08 12.93 -5.11
CA VAL A 53 -1.56 11.55 -5.20
C VAL A 53 -2.74 11.50 -6.14
N GLY A 54 -2.84 10.43 -6.91
CA GLY A 54 -3.96 10.14 -7.77
C GLY A 54 -4.41 8.71 -7.61
N VAL A 55 -5.08 8.19 -8.64
CA VAL A 55 -5.60 6.83 -8.63
C VAL A 55 -4.47 5.82 -8.46
N GLY A 56 -4.65 4.87 -7.54
CA GLY A 56 -3.81 3.70 -7.34
C GLY A 56 -4.54 2.39 -7.66
N PRO A 57 -3.91 1.23 -7.42
CA PRO A 57 -4.55 -0.07 -7.66
C PRO A 57 -5.52 -0.51 -6.55
N GLY A 58 -5.54 0.20 -5.41
CA GLY A 58 -6.19 -0.28 -4.18
C GLY A 58 -7.71 -0.40 -4.30
N MET A 59 -8.39 0.62 -4.83
CA MET A 59 -9.86 0.59 -4.98
C MET A 59 -10.29 -0.47 -5.99
N ALA A 60 -9.65 -0.54 -7.16
CA ALA A 60 -9.93 -1.57 -8.16
C ALA A 60 -9.73 -2.98 -7.60
N PHE A 61 -8.65 -3.22 -6.85
CA PHE A 61 -8.39 -4.49 -6.19
C PHE A 61 -9.49 -4.85 -5.17
N ALA A 62 -9.85 -3.92 -4.28
CA ALA A 62 -10.86 -4.16 -3.26
C ALA A 62 -12.23 -4.48 -3.87
N ASN A 63 -12.64 -3.70 -4.88
CA ASN A 63 -13.90 -3.91 -5.59
C ASN A 63 -13.90 -5.24 -6.36
N ALA A 64 -12.80 -5.60 -7.03
CA ALA A 64 -12.69 -6.89 -7.72
C ALA A 64 -12.74 -8.06 -6.73
N LEU A 65 -12.09 -7.94 -5.57
CA LEU A 65 -12.10 -8.96 -4.52
C LEU A 65 -13.52 -9.16 -3.97
N LEU A 66 -14.25 -8.08 -3.67
CA LEU A 66 -15.66 -8.15 -3.25
C LEU A 66 -16.55 -8.80 -4.32
N ARG A 67 -16.45 -8.36 -5.58
CA ARG A 67 -17.23 -8.91 -6.70
C ARG A 67 -16.96 -10.40 -6.94
N SER A 68 -15.74 -10.86 -6.66
CA SER A 68 -15.40 -12.28 -6.82
C SER A 68 -16.04 -13.20 -5.77
N GLY A 69 -16.59 -12.64 -4.68
CA GLY A 69 -17.11 -13.42 -3.55
C GLY A 69 -16.03 -14.12 -2.72
N ARG A 70 -14.74 -13.86 -3.00
CA ARG A 70 -13.59 -14.48 -2.30
C ARG A 70 -13.02 -13.62 -1.17
N ALA A 71 -13.65 -12.48 -0.89
CA ALA A 71 -13.31 -11.69 0.29
C ALA A 71 -13.53 -12.53 1.55
N GLY A 72 -12.60 -12.47 2.50
CA GLY A 72 -12.71 -13.21 3.76
C GLY A 72 -13.75 -12.64 4.74
N GLY A 73 -14.55 -11.65 4.32
CA GLY A 73 -15.56 -10.95 5.10
C GLY A 73 -16.41 -10.03 4.21
N ALA A 74 -17.48 -9.48 4.77
CA ALA A 74 -18.39 -8.57 4.05
C ALA A 74 -17.79 -7.18 3.77
N VAL A 75 -16.69 -6.83 4.43
CA VAL A 75 -15.99 -5.55 4.32
C VAL A 75 -14.51 -5.78 4.02
N VAL A 76 -13.95 -5.00 3.11
CA VAL A 76 -12.51 -4.97 2.79
C VAL A 76 -11.91 -3.69 3.35
N GLY A 77 -10.92 -3.83 4.25
CA GLY A 77 -10.14 -2.71 4.78
C GLY A 77 -8.84 -2.51 4.00
N LEU A 78 -8.57 -1.28 3.60
CA LEU A 78 -7.34 -0.83 2.95
C LEU A 78 -6.49 -0.03 3.93
N VAL A 79 -5.24 -0.43 4.10
CA VAL A 79 -4.26 0.25 4.96
C VAL A 79 -3.18 0.88 4.06
N PRO A 80 -3.39 2.12 3.57
CA PRO A 80 -2.40 2.79 2.73
C PRO A 80 -1.18 3.16 3.57
N CYS A 81 0.00 2.79 3.09
CA CYS A 81 1.28 3.08 3.75
C CYS A 81 2.34 3.62 2.77
N ALA A 82 2.09 3.58 1.46
CA ALA A 82 3.13 3.87 0.48
C ALA A 82 3.52 5.36 0.46
N VAL A 83 4.82 5.61 0.29
CA VAL A 83 5.42 6.94 0.12
C VAL A 83 6.20 6.95 -1.19
N GLY A 84 5.95 7.95 -2.03
CA GLY A 84 6.55 8.06 -3.36
C GLY A 84 8.05 8.39 -3.31
N GLY A 85 8.80 7.91 -4.30
CA GLY A 85 10.22 8.22 -4.46
C GLY A 85 11.17 7.47 -3.52
N THR A 86 10.65 6.69 -2.56
CA THR A 86 11.44 5.94 -1.58
C THR A 86 12.12 4.71 -2.21
N ARG A 87 13.33 4.40 -1.76
CA ARG A 87 14.10 3.20 -2.14
C ARG A 87 13.87 2.07 -1.15
N MET A 88 14.20 0.84 -1.54
CA MET A 88 14.05 -0.34 -0.70
C MET A 88 14.86 -0.25 0.62
N ALA A 89 15.97 0.50 0.64
CA ALA A 89 16.74 0.76 1.86
C ALA A 89 15.94 1.49 2.95
N GLU A 90 14.97 2.32 2.56
CA GLU A 90 14.16 3.13 3.47
C GLU A 90 13.01 2.34 4.10
N TRP A 91 12.80 1.09 3.64
CA TRP A 91 11.76 0.18 4.14
C TRP A 91 12.30 -0.93 5.03
N GLY A 92 13.59 -0.88 5.40
CA GLY A 92 14.19 -1.87 6.30
C GLY A 92 13.70 -1.75 7.75
N ARG A 93 13.76 -2.85 8.51
CA ARG A 93 13.46 -2.81 9.94
C ARG A 93 14.32 -1.75 10.66
N GLY A 94 13.68 -0.92 11.47
CA GLY A 94 14.33 0.20 12.18
C GLY A 94 14.26 1.55 11.45
N THR A 95 13.74 1.61 10.22
CA THR A 95 13.46 2.88 9.54
C THR A 95 12.08 3.43 9.91
N GLU A 96 11.87 4.73 9.68
CA GLU A 96 10.60 5.39 9.95
C GLU A 96 9.45 4.83 9.11
N LEU A 97 9.67 4.59 7.81
CA LEU A 97 8.62 4.05 6.92
C LEU A 97 8.20 2.63 7.32
N TYR A 98 9.16 1.80 7.73
CA TYR A 98 8.85 0.47 8.25
C TYR A 98 8.06 0.54 9.56
N ALA A 99 8.48 1.39 10.49
CA ALA A 99 7.80 1.58 11.77
C ALA A 99 6.37 2.09 11.58
N GLU A 100 6.16 3.04 10.66
CA GLU A 100 4.85 3.59 10.35
C GLU A 100 3.93 2.55 9.69
N MET A 101 4.44 1.79 8.71
CA MET A 101 3.69 0.69 8.11
C MET A 101 3.27 -0.35 9.16
N LEU A 102 4.17 -0.70 10.08
CA LEU A 102 3.90 -1.65 11.15
C LEU A 102 2.85 -1.10 12.14
N ARG A 103 2.95 0.18 12.51
CA ARG A 103 1.98 0.86 13.38
C ARG A 103 0.57 0.83 12.78
N ARG A 104 0.44 1.22 11.50
CA ARG A 104 -0.85 1.24 10.79
C ARG A 104 -1.44 -0.16 10.65
N ALA A 105 -0.60 -1.16 10.35
CA ALA A 105 -1.03 -2.55 10.27
C ALA A 105 -1.54 -3.09 11.63
N ARG A 106 -0.87 -2.75 12.74
CA ARG A 106 -1.31 -3.15 14.09
C ARG A 106 -2.65 -2.54 14.46
N VAL A 107 -2.84 -1.26 14.22
CA VAL A 107 -4.13 -0.58 14.46
C VAL A 107 -5.26 -1.25 13.68
N ALA A 108 -5.00 -1.63 12.41
CA ALA A 108 -5.99 -2.34 11.61
C ALA A 108 -6.41 -3.69 12.20
N VAL A 109 -5.50 -4.37 12.91
CA VAL A 109 -5.80 -5.63 13.63
C VAL A 109 -6.50 -5.35 14.96
N GLU A 110 -6.01 -4.39 15.75
CA GLU A 110 -6.56 -4.01 17.05
C GLU A 110 -8.02 -3.52 16.96
N THR A 111 -8.39 -2.91 15.82
CA THR A 111 -9.75 -2.48 15.53
C THR A 111 -10.64 -3.59 14.93
N GLY A 112 -10.21 -4.85 15.03
CA GLY A 112 -11.00 -6.04 14.68
C GLY A 112 -10.79 -6.59 13.27
N GLY A 113 -9.84 -6.03 12.51
CA GLY A 113 -9.49 -6.52 11.18
C GLY A 113 -8.57 -7.76 11.20
N ARG A 114 -8.53 -8.47 10.07
CA ARG A 114 -7.54 -9.51 9.80
C ARG A 114 -6.75 -9.15 8.55
N ILE A 115 -5.42 -9.11 8.66
CA ILE A 115 -4.55 -8.85 7.50
C ILE A 115 -4.58 -10.08 6.57
N GLY A 116 -5.15 -9.90 5.38
CA GLY A 116 -5.24 -10.95 4.36
C GLY A 116 -4.01 -11.03 3.45
N ALA A 117 -3.44 -9.89 3.07
CA ALA A 117 -2.28 -9.79 2.20
C ALA A 117 -1.58 -8.43 2.33
N LEU A 118 -0.31 -8.39 1.94
CA LEU A 118 0.43 -7.17 1.61
C LEU A 118 0.49 -7.01 0.09
N LEU A 119 0.02 -5.88 -0.42
CA LEU A 119 0.22 -5.47 -1.81
C LEU A 119 1.46 -4.58 -1.88
N TRP A 120 2.51 -5.05 -2.56
CA TRP A 120 3.79 -4.35 -2.66
C TRP A 120 4.07 -3.92 -4.09
N TYR A 121 4.18 -2.61 -4.32
CA TYR A 121 4.61 -2.07 -5.61
C TYR A 121 5.59 -0.94 -5.37
N GLN A 122 6.87 -1.25 -5.53
CA GLN A 122 7.99 -0.36 -5.37
C GLN A 122 9.16 -0.96 -6.19
N GLY A 123 10.16 -0.14 -6.50
CA GLY A 123 11.42 -0.56 -7.10
C GLY A 123 11.96 0.44 -8.10
N GLU A 124 11.14 1.39 -8.56
CA GLU A 124 11.51 2.40 -9.55
C GLU A 124 12.72 3.21 -9.10
N SER A 125 12.73 3.66 -7.84
CA SER A 125 13.84 4.43 -7.26
C SER A 125 15.14 3.62 -7.11
N ASP A 126 15.05 2.30 -6.97
CA ASP A 126 16.24 1.43 -6.83
C ASP A 126 16.91 1.14 -8.19
N THR A 127 16.26 1.47 -9.32
CA THR A 127 16.85 1.31 -10.66
C THR A 127 17.89 2.37 -11.02
N VAL A 128 17.96 3.47 -10.25
CA VAL A 128 18.85 4.61 -10.54
C VAL A 128 20.33 4.27 -10.31
N ARG A 129 20.62 3.42 -9.30
CA ARG A 129 21.99 3.07 -8.91
C ARG A 129 22.17 1.57 -8.98
N TRP A 130 23.26 1.12 -9.61
CA TRP A 130 23.52 -0.30 -9.75
C TRP A 130 23.61 -1.01 -8.39
N SER A 131 24.22 -0.37 -7.40
CA SER A 131 24.31 -0.93 -6.03
C SER A 131 22.96 -1.07 -5.31
N ASP A 132 21.97 -0.25 -5.64
CA ASP A 132 20.62 -0.38 -5.05
C ASP A 132 19.85 -1.52 -5.76
N ALA A 133 19.97 -1.62 -7.09
CA ALA A 133 19.33 -2.67 -7.87
C ALA A 133 19.89 -4.08 -7.57
N THR A 134 21.22 -4.24 -7.40
CA THR A 134 21.81 -5.56 -7.02
C THR A 134 21.33 -6.05 -5.66
N GLU A 135 21.06 -5.11 -4.76
CA GLU A 135 20.76 -5.36 -3.37
C GLU A 135 19.24 -5.49 -3.11
N TYR A 136 18.42 -5.11 -4.09
CA TYR A 136 16.96 -5.09 -3.99
C TYR A 136 16.37 -6.42 -3.53
N GLY A 137 16.76 -7.53 -4.16
CA GLY A 137 16.24 -8.86 -3.83
C GLY A 137 16.51 -9.26 -2.38
N ARG A 138 17.71 -8.96 -1.87
CA ARG A 138 18.08 -9.25 -0.48
C ARG A 138 17.26 -8.38 0.49
N ARG A 139 17.13 -7.08 0.22
CA ARG A 139 16.32 -6.16 1.05
C ARG A 139 14.84 -6.55 1.04
N MET A 140 14.29 -6.93 -0.11
CA MET A 140 12.90 -7.38 -0.23
C MET A 140 12.66 -8.67 0.58
N GLY A 141 13.58 -9.63 0.51
CA GLY A 141 13.52 -10.84 1.32
C GLY A 141 13.55 -10.52 2.83
N MET A 142 14.39 -9.57 3.25
CA MET A 142 14.42 -9.11 4.64
C MET A 142 13.12 -8.43 5.05
N LEU A 143 12.57 -7.52 4.23
CA LEU A 143 11.29 -6.85 4.52
C LEU A 143 10.18 -7.88 4.79
N VAL A 144 10.02 -8.87 3.91
CA VAL A 144 8.98 -9.89 4.05
C VAL A 144 9.18 -10.72 5.32
N ARG A 145 10.41 -11.16 5.60
CA ARG A 145 10.73 -11.91 6.81
C ARG A 145 10.41 -11.09 8.07
N ASP A 146 10.85 -9.85 8.09
CA ASP A 146 10.74 -8.99 9.26
C ASP A 146 9.27 -8.62 9.52
N LEU A 147 8.47 -8.34 8.48
CA LEU A 147 7.02 -8.11 8.62
C LEU A 147 6.27 -9.33 9.14
N ARG A 148 6.59 -10.53 8.64
CA ARG A 148 5.98 -11.78 9.13
C ARG A 148 6.25 -11.98 10.62
N ALA A 149 7.47 -11.70 11.05
CA ALA A 149 7.86 -11.80 12.46
C ALA A 149 7.17 -10.72 13.32
N ASP A 150 7.26 -9.45 12.92
CA ASP A 150 6.80 -8.30 13.72
C ASP A 150 5.28 -8.15 13.80
N LEU A 151 4.55 -8.74 12.83
CA LEU A 151 3.09 -8.86 12.85
C LEU A 151 2.60 -10.18 13.44
N GLY A 152 3.48 -11.17 13.65
CA GLY A 152 3.09 -12.51 14.08
C GLY A 152 2.30 -13.29 13.03
N ILE A 153 2.50 -13.02 11.73
CA ILE A 153 1.78 -13.64 10.62
C ILE A 153 2.79 -14.40 9.74
N PRO A 154 3.21 -15.63 10.12
CA PRO A 154 4.31 -16.35 9.45
C PRO A 154 4.03 -16.65 7.96
N HIS A 155 2.77 -16.76 7.58
CA HIS A 155 2.33 -17.04 6.21
C HIS A 155 1.68 -15.83 5.54
N LEU A 156 2.06 -14.61 5.92
CA LEU A 156 1.56 -13.39 5.27
C LEU A 156 1.77 -13.50 3.75
N LEU A 157 0.67 -13.44 3.01
CA LEU A 157 0.67 -13.40 1.55
C LEU A 157 1.21 -12.04 1.12
N VAL A 158 2.27 -12.06 0.31
CA VAL A 158 2.85 -10.85 -0.28
C VAL A 158 2.69 -10.94 -1.79
N ILE A 159 1.93 -10.00 -2.34
CA ILE A 159 1.72 -9.87 -3.79
C ILE A 159 2.58 -8.70 -4.22
N GLN A 160 3.74 -8.99 -4.81
CA GLN A 160 4.64 -7.97 -5.34
C GLN A 160 4.39 -7.72 -6.83
N VAL A 161 4.46 -6.46 -7.23
CA VAL A 161 4.43 -6.06 -8.64
C VAL A 161 5.87 -5.96 -9.15
N THR A 162 6.13 -6.65 -10.27
CA THR A 162 7.40 -6.53 -11.00
C THR A 162 7.14 -5.89 -12.35
N LYS A 163 8.07 -5.04 -12.79
CA LYS A 163 8.13 -4.60 -14.17
C LYS A 163 9.08 -5.55 -14.89
N ILE A 164 8.53 -6.49 -15.66
CA ILE A 164 9.33 -7.36 -16.52
C ILE A 164 9.88 -6.48 -17.66
N PRO A 165 11.18 -6.58 -18.00
CA PRO A 165 11.78 -5.85 -19.12
C PRO A 165 11.12 -6.20 -20.46
#